data_AF-A0A2E3W074-F1
#
_entry.id   AF-A0A2E3W074-F1
#
_cell.length_a   1.000
_cell.length_b   1.000
_cell.length_c   1.000
_cell.angle_alpha   90.00
_cell.angle_beta   90.00
_cell.angle_gamma   90.00
#
_symmetry.space_group_name_H-M   'P 1'
#
loop_
_entity.id
_entity.type
_entity.pdbx_description
1 polymer ?
#
loop_
_entity_poly.entity_id
_entity_poly.type
_entity_poly.pdbx_seq_one_letter_code
_entity_poly.pdbx_strand_id
1 'polypeptide(L)'
;MNLFVQHGQSFGTMNPMEMNTKQELRDEVLKTLSFFEPMSLEKIYLDFDQEFLVSRPDFVVEDLVVILKELGKEKLIKQTFNDGQKQWVRVYPKQSFWSRIKKLFK
;
A
#
# COMPACT_ATOMS: atom_id res chain seq x y z
N MET A 1 -52.30 7.14 -22.28
CA MET A 1 -51.61 7.48 -21.03
C MET A 1 -50.61 6.36 -20.74
N ASN A 2 -49.36 6.52 -21.19
CA ASN A 2 -48.28 5.59 -20.86
C ASN A 2 -47.40 6.26 -19.81
N LEU A 3 -47.45 5.76 -18.58
CA LEU A 3 -46.54 6.12 -17.51
C LEU A 3 -45.24 5.34 -17.71
N PHE A 4 -44.22 6.02 -18.21
CA PHE A 4 -42.84 5.52 -18.21
C PHE A 4 -42.31 5.57 -16.78
N VAL A 5 -42.11 4.41 -16.16
CA VAL A 5 -41.35 4.26 -14.92
C VAL A 5 -39.90 4.02 -15.33
N GLN A 6 -39.02 4.99 -15.10
CA GLN A 6 -37.57 4.77 -15.18
C GLN A 6 -37.01 4.55 -13.77
N HIS A 7 -36.25 3.45 -13.66
CA HIS A 7 -35.48 3.06 -12.50
C HIS A 7 -34.45 4.12 -12.09
N GLY A 8 -34.53 4.60 -10.86
CA GLY A 8 -33.41 5.26 -10.18
C GLY A 8 -32.64 4.22 -9.38
N GLN A 9 -31.62 3.60 -9.97
CA GLN A 9 -30.60 2.92 -9.18
C GLN A 9 -29.80 3.98 -8.42
N SER A 10 -29.87 3.94 -7.10
CA SER A 10 -29.07 4.77 -6.21
C SER A 10 -27.63 4.26 -6.24
N PHE A 11 -26.81 4.80 -7.14
CA PHE A 11 -25.36 4.70 -7.02
C PHE A 11 -24.95 5.59 -5.86
N GLY A 12 -24.61 4.96 -4.73
CA GLY A 12 -24.00 5.66 -3.60
C GLY A 12 -22.81 6.47 -4.12
N THR A 13 -22.88 7.78 -3.93
CA THR A 13 -21.82 8.71 -4.29
C THR A 13 -20.60 8.37 -3.43
N MET A 14 -19.63 7.64 -3.99
CA MET A 14 -18.33 7.47 -3.35
C MET A 14 -17.68 8.85 -3.21
N ASN A 15 -17.36 9.23 -1.97
CA ASN A 15 -16.70 10.50 -1.66
C ASN A 15 -15.27 10.49 -2.24
N PRO A 16 -14.87 11.49 -3.05
CA PRO A 16 -13.51 11.61 -3.58
C PRO A 16 -12.41 11.74 -2.51
N MET A 17 -12.77 12.08 -1.27
CA MET A 17 -11.83 12.26 -0.15
C MET A 17 -11.28 10.94 0.41
N GLU A 18 -12.02 9.82 0.33
CA GLU A 18 -11.57 8.54 0.92
C GLU A 18 -10.47 7.85 0.09
N MET A 19 -10.38 8.14 -1.22
CA MET A 19 -9.39 7.48 -2.09
C MET A 19 -7.95 7.97 -1.85
N ASN A 20 -7.77 9.15 -1.25
CA ASN A 20 -6.45 9.73 -1.04
C ASN A 20 -5.75 9.16 0.20
N THR A 21 -6.50 8.81 1.25
CA THR A 21 -5.90 8.43 2.54
C THR A 21 -5.11 7.13 2.47
N LYS A 22 -5.68 6.11 1.81
CA LYS A 22 -5.05 4.79 1.69
C LYS A 22 -3.79 4.80 0.81
N GLN A 23 -3.82 5.53 -0.30
CA GLN A 23 -2.68 5.59 -1.21
C GLN A 23 -1.50 6.33 -0.57
N GLU A 24 -1.76 7.47 0.07
CA GLU A 24 -0.74 8.21 0.83
C GLU A 24 -0.11 7.34 1.95
N LEU A 25 -0.90 6.52 2.65
CA LEU A 25 -0.35 5.58 3.64
C LEU A 25 0.55 4.53 3.00
N ARG A 26 0.16 4.00 1.84
CA ARG A 26 0.99 3.02 1.10
C ARG A 26 2.32 3.63 0.68
N ASP A 27 2.29 4.88 0.22
CA ASP A 27 3.48 5.59 -0.20
C ASP A 27 4.40 5.89 0.99
N GLU A 28 3.83 6.28 2.14
CA GLU A 28 4.59 6.47 3.37
C GLU A 28 5.22 5.15 3.87
N VAL A 29 4.47 4.04 3.86
CA VAL A 29 5.01 2.70 4.22
C VAL A 29 6.16 2.28 3.32
N LEU A 30 6.03 2.50 2.01
CA LEU A 30 7.09 2.17 1.06
C LEU A 30 8.32 3.09 1.21
N LYS A 31 8.10 4.37 1.56
CA LYS A 31 9.17 5.34 1.86
C LYS A 31 9.94 4.94 3.12
N THR A 32 9.24 4.50 4.17
CA THR A 32 9.83 4.08 5.44
C THR A 32 10.54 2.73 5.38
N LEU A 33 10.02 1.76 4.62
CA LEU A 33 10.62 0.42 4.56
C LEU A 33 12.01 0.41 3.91
N SER A 34 12.98 -0.16 4.64
CA SER A 34 14.33 -0.39 4.14
C SER A 34 14.38 -1.45 3.05
N PHE A 35 15.27 -1.24 2.07
CA PHE A 35 15.60 -2.23 1.04
C PHE A 35 16.61 -3.28 1.51
N PHE A 36 17.30 -3.03 2.63
CA PHE A 36 18.45 -3.84 3.07
C PHE A 36 18.18 -4.56 4.38
N GLU A 37 17.41 -3.93 5.27
CA GLU A 37 17.16 -4.44 6.62
C GLU A 37 15.67 -4.77 6.80
N PRO A 38 15.33 -5.98 7.29
CA PRO A 38 13.99 -6.28 7.75
C PRO A 38 13.60 -5.42 8.95
N MET A 39 12.39 -4.87 8.92
CA MET A 39 11.86 -3.99 9.98
C MET A 39 10.64 -4.66 10.64
N SER A 40 10.55 -4.57 11.97
CA SER A 40 9.35 -4.99 12.71
C SER A 40 8.22 -3.97 12.54
N LEU A 41 7.01 -4.34 12.95
CA LEU A 41 5.84 -3.47 12.85
C LEU A 41 6.03 -2.18 13.66
N GLU A 42 6.58 -2.32 14.87
CA GLU A 42 6.87 -1.23 15.78
C GLU A 42 7.91 -0.29 15.18
N LYS A 43 8.98 -0.85 14.60
CA LYS A 43 10.03 -0.04 13.95
C LYS A 43 9.47 0.75 12.77
N ILE A 44 8.64 0.13 11.94
CA ILE A 44 8.00 0.82 10.80
C ILE A 44 7.13 1.98 11.30
N TYR A 45 6.33 1.76 12.33
CA TYR A 45 5.47 2.80 12.90
C TYR A 45 6.26 3.96 13.50
N LEU A 46 7.35 3.67 14.21
CA LEU A 46 8.23 4.68 14.83
C LEU A 46 9.01 5.48 13.79
N ASP A 47 9.35 4.87 12.66
CA ASP A 47 10.10 5.51 11.56
C ASP A 47 9.17 6.27 10.59
N PHE A 48 7.87 6.40 10.89
CA PHE A 48 6.98 7.26 10.11
C PHE A 48 7.28 8.74 10.34
N ASP A 49 7.01 9.52 9.29
CA ASP A 49 7.07 10.98 9.39
C ASP A 49 6.09 11.49 10.46
N GLN A 50 6.62 12.29 11.39
CA GLN A 50 5.84 12.82 12.49
C GLN A 50 4.70 13.72 11.98
N GLU A 51 4.94 14.48 10.91
CA GLU A 51 3.90 15.32 10.30
C GLU A 51 2.76 14.48 9.70
N PHE A 52 3.11 13.33 9.11
CA PHE A 52 2.14 12.37 8.59
C PHE A 52 1.26 11.80 9.70
N LEU A 53 1.86 11.36 10.82
CA LEU A 53 1.11 10.84 11.97
C LEU A 53 0.19 11.90 12.61
N VAL A 54 0.67 13.15 12.74
CA VAL A 54 -0.14 14.25 13.30
C VAL A 54 -1.32 14.58 12.38
N SER A 55 -1.15 14.48 11.06
CA SER A 55 -2.23 14.71 10.10
C SER A 55 -3.34 13.65 10.14
N ARG A 56 -3.10 12.50 10.78
CA ARG A 56 -3.96 11.31 10.78
C ARG A 56 -4.07 10.69 12.17
N PRO A 57 -4.76 11.36 13.10
CA PRO A 57 -4.90 10.88 14.48
C PRO A 57 -5.75 9.58 14.59
N ASP A 58 -6.49 9.24 13.54
CA ASP A 58 -7.30 8.02 13.41
C ASP A 58 -6.52 6.82 12.88
N PHE A 59 -5.28 7.02 12.44
CA PHE A 59 -4.43 5.94 11.95
C PHE A 59 -4.10 4.95 13.08
N VAL A 60 -4.48 3.69 12.88
CA VAL A 60 -4.20 2.61 13.84
C VAL A 60 -3.24 1.59 13.26
N VAL A 61 -2.60 0.82 14.14
CA VAL A 61 -1.62 -0.21 13.78
C VAL A 61 -2.24 -1.29 12.89
N GLU A 62 -3.54 -1.56 13.02
CA GLU A 62 -4.28 -2.51 12.18
C GLU A 62 -4.26 -2.10 10.71
N ASP A 63 -4.36 -0.80 10.41
CA ASP A 63 -4.30 -0.27 9.04
C ASP A 63 -2.92 -0.53 8.43
N LEU A 64 -1.86 -0.35 9.22
CA LEU A 64 -0.50 -0.69 8.81
C LEU A 64 -0.38 -2.16 8.44
N VAL A 65 -0.93 -3.06 9.25
CA VAL A 65 -0.90 -4.50 8.99
C VAL A 65 -1.66 -4.85 7.70
N VAL A 66 -2.80 -4.21 7.45
CA VAL A 66 -3.58 -4.39 6.20
C VAL A 66 -2.75 -3.94 5.00
N ILE A 67 -2.13 -2.77 5.06
CA ILE A 67 -1.29 -2.23 3.98
C ILE A 67 -0.09 -3.14 3.71
N LEU A 68 0.63 -3.59 4.75
CA LEU A 68 1.75 -4.52 4.59
C LEU A 68 1.33 -5.83 3.92
N LYS A 69 0.13 -6.34 4.25
CA LYS A 69 -0.43 -7.52 3.58
C LYS A 69 -0.67 -7.27 2.09
N GLU A 70 -1.23 -6.12 1.72
CA GLU A 70 -1.49 -5.76 0.32
C GLU A 70 -0.19 -5.58 -0.48
N LEU A 71 0.76 -4.82 0.06
CA LEU A 71 2.08 -4.63 -0.56
C LEU A 71 2.83 -5.96 -0.74
N GLY A 72 2.66 -6.90 0.18
CA GLY A 72 3.20 -8.25 0.07
C GLY A 72 2.58 -9.04 -1.08
N LYS A 73 1.26 -8.94 -1.30
CA LYS A 73 0.59 -9.56 -2.46
C LYS A 73 1.10 -9.01 -3.78
N GLU A 74 1.39 -7.71 -3.81
CA GLU A 74 1.95 -7.01 -4.97
C GLU A 74 3.45 -7.25 -5.17
N LYS A 75 4.10 -8.00 -4.26
CA LYS A 75 5.54 -8.31 -4.28
C LYS A 75 6.44 -7.07 -4.20
N LEU A 76 5.92 -5.97 -3.67
CA LEU A 76 6.68 -4.75 -3.39
C LEU A 76 7.47 -4.86 -2.08
N ILE A 77 7.03 -5.75 -1.19
CA ILE A 77 7.70 -6.06 0.06
C ILE A 77 7.73 -7.57 0.26
N LYS A 78 8.68 -8.03 1.08
CA LYS A 78 8.80 -9.43 1.50
C LYS A 78 8.67 -9.49 3.01
N GLN A 79 7.81 -10.38 3.48
CA GLN A 79 7.72 -10.70 4.90
C GLN A 79 8.70 -11.83 5.24
N THR A 80 9.43 -11.67 6.34
CA THR A 80 10.29 -12.68 6.94
C THR A 80 9.86 -12.92 8.38
N PHE A 81 10.27 -14.05 8.95
CA PHE A 81 10.08 -14.35 10.36
C PHE A 81 11.47 -14.52 10.97
N ASN A 82 11.83 -13.62 11.88
CA ASN A 82 13.13 -13.62 12.55
C ASN A 82 12.91 -13.38 14.05
N ASP A 83 13.67 -14.07 14.89
CA ASP A 83 13.61 -13.94 16.35
C ASP A 83 12.18 -14.03 16.94
N GLY A 84 11.33 -14.89 16.35
CA GLY A 84 9.95 -15.06 16.80
C GLY A 84 8.97 -13.95 16.37
N GLN A 85 9.43 -12.99 15.56
CA GLN A 85 8.63 -11.83 15.13
C GLN A 85 8.55 -11.73 13.62
N LYS A 86 7.42 -11.17 13.13
CA LYS A 86 7.26 -10.86 11.70
C LYS A 86 8.02 -9.56 11.39
N GLN A 87 8.76 -9.60 10.30
CA GLN A 87 9.49 -8.44 9.80
C GLN A 87 9.22 -8.27 8.30
N TRP A 88 9.36 -7.04 7.81
CA TRP A 88 9.13 -6.69 6.42
C TRP A 88 10.33 -5.94 5.85
N VAL A 89 10.68 -6.26 4.61
CA VAL A 89 11.74 -5.60 3.86
C VAL A 89 11.22 -5.23 2.47
N ARG A 90 11.61 -4.06 1.97
CA ARG A 90 11.21 -3.61 0.64
C ARG A 90 11.92 -4.41 -0.44
N VAL A 91 11.20 -4.75 -1.50
CA VAL A 91 11.73 -5.51 -2.63
C VAL A 91 11.81 -4.59 -3.85
N TYR A 92 12.97 -4.59 -4.51
CA TYR A 92 13.11 -3.88 -5.77
C TYR A 92 12.17 -4.47 -6.83
N PRO A 93 11.38 -3.65 -7.54
CA PRO A 93 10.60 -4.13 -8.66
C PRO A 93 11.58 -4.72 -9.68
N LYS A 94 11.43 -6.01 -9.99
CA LYS A 94 12.28 -6.66 -10.98
C LYS A 94 12.04 -5.98 -12.32
N GLN A 95 13.03 -5.23 -12.81
CA GLN A 95 13.00 -4.80 -14.21
C GLN A 95 12.87 -6.05 -15.07
N SER A 96 11.76 -6.14 -15.80
CA SER A 96 11.46 -7.31 -16.61
C SER A 96 12.59 -7.51 -17.61
N PHE A 97 13.38 -8.59 -17.48
CA PHE A 97 14.51 -8.92 -18.37
C PHE A 97 14.12 -8.85 -19.87
N TRP A 98 12.83 -9.05 -20.16
CA TRP A 98 12.21 -8.91 -21.46
C TRP A 98 12.32 -7.53 -22.10
N SER A 99 12.38 -6.44 -21.30
CA SER A 99 12.57 -5.08 -21.82
C SER A 99 13.98 -4.88 -22.40
N ARG A 100 14.97 -5.63 -21.93
CA ARG A 100 16.33 -5.65 -22.48
C ARG A 100 16.43 -6.52 -23.74
N ILE A 101 15.75 -7.66 -23.77
CA ILE A 101 15.81 -8.60 -24.92
C ILE A 101 15.12 -8.02 -26.17
N LYS A 102 14.04 -7.25 -26.03
CA LYS A 102 13.36 -6.59 -27.17
C LYS A 102 14.24 -5.61 -27.96
N LYS A 103 15.36 -5.12 -27.41
CA LYS A 103 16.29 -4.25 -28.12
C LYS A 103 17.27 -4.99 -29.03
N LEU A 104 17.45 -6.30 -28.87
CA LEU A 104 18.40 -7.11 -29.64
C LEU A 104 17.76 -7.81 -30.86
N PHE A 105 16.43 -7.87 -30.93
CA PHE A 105 15.67 -8.47 -32.02
C PHE A 105 14.98 -7.44 -32.92
N LYS A 106 15.50 -6.21 -33.00
CA LYS A 106 15.05 -5.17 -33.92
C LYS A 106 16.12 -4.89 -34.98
#